data_AF-A0A7W0JET5-F1
#
_entry.id   AF-A0A7W0JET5-F1
#
_cell.length_a   1.000
_cell.length_b   1.000
_cell.length_c   1.000
_cell.angle_alpha   90.00
_cell.angle_beta   90.00
_cell.angle_gamma   90.00
#
_symmetry.space_group_name_H-M   'P 1'
#
loop_
_entity.id
_entity.type
_entity.pdbx_description
1 polymer ?
#
loop_
_entity_poly.entity_id
_entity_poly.type
_entity_poly.pdbx_seq_one_letter_code
_entity_poly.pdbx_strand_id
1 'polypeptide(L)'
;MYLNQLLCYTKKLNNGPWKKLEYLIRDLITNHLCVEVFTGTLFTPELYNDGKKRIVYEVIGKNNIAVPTELSKVIFVHGHDGNITTWACRMRNSYR
;
A
#
# COMPACT_ATOMS: atom_id res chain seq x y z
N MET A 1 -5.74 -11.83 -15.21
CA MET A 1 -4.97 -11.01 -14.25
C MET A 1 -4.13 -10.04 -15.07
N TYR A 2 -4.50 -8.76 -15.12
CA TYR A 2 -3.79 -7.79 -15.94
C TYR A 2 -2.51 -7.32 -15.21
N LEU A 3 -1.39 -7.22 -15.95
CA LEU A 3 -0.07 -6.85 -15.41
C LEU A 3 -0.04 -5.45 -14.76
N ASN A 4 -0.98 -4.58 -15.11
CA ASN A 4 -1.15 -3.23 -14.56
C ASN A 4 -1.59 -3.18 -13.09
N GLN A 5 -1.96 -4.32 -12.48
CA GLN A 5 -2.33 -4.41 -11.06
C GLN A 5 -1.24 -5.07 -10.20
N LEU A 6 -0.14 -5.54 -10.79
CA LEU A 6 0.96 -6.17 -10.07
C LEU A 6 2.00 -5.12 -9.69
N LEU A 7 2.05 -4.76 -8.41
CA LEU A 7 3.10 -3.92 -7.87
C LEU A 7 4.35 -4.76 -7.59
N CYS A 8 5.53 -4.20 -7.88
CA CYS A 8 6.78 -4.77 -7.40
C CYS A 8 6.85 -4.55 -5.88
N TYR A 9 6.64 -5.62 -5.10
CA TYR A 9 6.81 -5.63 -3.65
C TYR A 9 7.75 -6.74 -3.17
N THR A 10 8.34 -6.57 -1.99
CA THR A 10 9.17 -7.63 -1.39
C THR A 10 8.34 -8.81 -0.90
N LYS A 11 8.92 -10.02 -0.98
CA LYS A 11 8.29 -11.25 -0.44
C LYS A 11 7.96 -11.12 1.05
N LYS A 12 8.80 -10.42 1.83
CA LYS A 12 8.58 -10.17 3.26
C LYS A 12 7.34 -9.31 3.51
N LEU A 13 7.16 -8.25 2.73
CA LEU A 13 5.97 -7.39 2.83
C LEU A 13 4.71 -8.16 2.45
N ASN A 14 4.75 -8.88 1.33
CA ASN A 14 3.63 -9.67 0.82
C ASN A 14 3.18 -10.76 1.79
N ASN A 15 4.13 -11.52 2.35
CA ASN A 15 3.80 -12.64 3.23
C ASN A 15 3.62 -12.22 4.69
N GLY A 16 3.86 -10.94 5.02
CA GLY A 16 3.82 -10.42 6.37
C GLY A 16 2.68 -9.42 6.57
N PRO A 17 2.98 -8.15 6.86
CA PRO A 17 1.98 -7.18 7.30
C PRO A 17 0.95 -6.85 6.22
N TRP A 18 1.30 -6.91 4.94
CA TRP A 18 0.36 -6.65 3.85
C TRP A 18 -0.74 -7.71 3.77
N LYS A 19 -0.37 -8.99 3.83
CA LYS A 19 -1.31 -10.10 3.87
C LYS A 19 -2.17 -10.10 5.15
N LYS A 20 -1.60 -9.73 6.30
CA LYS A 20 -2.38 -9.56 7.54
C LYS A 20 -3.44 -8.47 7.39
N LEU A 21 -3.10 -7.34 6.76
CA LEU A 21 -4.06 -6.29 6.47
C LEU A 21 -5.14 -6.76 5.49
N GLU A 22 -4.78 -7.52 4.46
CA GLU A 22 -5.77 -8.09 3.53
C GLU A 22 -6.73 -9.06 4.23
N TYR A 23 -6.26 -9.84 5.20
CA TYR A 23 -7.15 -10.67 6.03
C TYR A 23 -8.09 -9.82 6.89
N LEU A 24 -7.58 -8.77 7.51
CA LEU A 24 -8.41 -7.85 8.30
C LEU A 24 -9.49 -7.18 7.44
N ILE A 25 -9.15 -6.73 6.23
CA ILE A 25 -10.12 -6.17 5.29
C ILE A 25 -11.19 -7.21 4.91
N ARG A 26 -10.81 -8.46 4.67
CA ARG A 26 -11.77 -9.55 4.37
C ARG A 26 -12.71 -9.82 5.55
N ASP A 27 -12.20 -9.76 6.77
CA ASP A 27 -12.99 -9.91 7.98
C ASP A 27 -13.99 -8.74 8.15
N LEU A 28 -13.55 -7.51 7.86
CA LEU A 28 -14.42 -6.34 7.86
C LEU A 28 -15.59 -6.47 6.87
N ILE A 29 -15.35 -7.00 5.67
CA ILE A 29 -16.41 -7.22 4.66
C ILE A 29 -17.50 -8.18 5.16
N THR A 30 -17.15 -9.14 6.03
CA THR A 30 -18.13 -10.08 6.59
C THR A 30 -19.08 -9.40 7.58
N ASN A 31 -18.63 -8.33 8.24
CA ASN A 31 -19.34 -7.67 9.34
C ASN A 31 -20.00 -6.34 8.95
N HIS A 32 -19.77 -5.83 7.73
CA HIS A 32 -20.23 -4.50 7.30
C HIS A 32 -20.85 -4.55 5.90
N LEU A 33 -21.81 -3.66 5.65
CA LEU A 33 -22.55 -3.60 4.37
C LEU A 33 -21.66 -3.27 3.18
N CYS A 34 -20.73 -2.33 3.36
CA CYS A 34 -19.87 -1.85 2.30
C CYS A 34 -18.50 -1.48 2.86
N VAL A 35 -17.45 -1.99 2.22
CA VAL A 35 -16.06 -1.67 2.51
C VAL A 35 -15.39 -1.26 1.22
N GLU A 36 -14.92 -0.01 1.15
CA GLU A 36 -14.20 0.53 0.01
C GLU A 36 -12.72 0.61 0.33
N VAL A 37 -11.89 0.07 -0.57
CA VAL A 37 -10.44 0.00 -0.35
C VAL A 37 -9.71 0.61 -1.53
N PHE A 38 -9.03 1.73 -1.26
CA PHE A 38 -8.15 2.38 -2.22
C PHE A 38 -6.73 1.91 -1.94
N THR A 39 -6.11 1.25 -2.92
CA THR A 39 -4.73 0.79 -2.83
C THR A 39 -3.86 1.64 -3.75
N GLY A 40 -2.77 2.19 -3.22
CA GLY A 40 -1.87 3.06 -3.97
C GLY A 40 -0.42 2.93 -3.52
N THR A 41 0.48 3.41 -4.38
CA THR A 41 1.91 3.50 -4.09
C THR A 41 2.30 4.91 -3.72
N LEU A 42 3.33 5.04 -2.89
CA LEU A 42 3.89 6.33 -2.51
C LEU A 42 5.40 6.30 -2.71
N PHE A 43 5.90 7.38 -3.32
CA PHE A 43 7.31 7.66 -3.53
C PHE A 43 7.71 8.77 -2.57
N THR A 44 8.23 8.38 -1.41
CA THR A 44 8.47 9.30 -0.30
C THR A 44 9.88 9.86 -0.35
N PRO A 45 10.04 11.19 -0.23
CA PRO A 45 11.37 11.79 -0.21
C PRO A 45 12.08 11.51 1.12
N GLU A 46 13.38 11.22 1.03
CA GLU A 46 14.29 11.11 2.17
C GLU A 46 15.19 12.35 2.24
N LEU A 47 15.51 12.80 3.45
CA LEU A 47 16.44 13.91 3.69
C LEU A 47 17.88 13.39 3.65
N TYR A 48 18.71 14.01 2.83
CA TYR A 48 20.12 13.66 2.72
C TYR A 48 21.01 14.60 3.54
N ASN A 49 22.28 14.20 3.74
CA ASN A 49 23.26 14.94 4.53
C ASN A 49 23.52 16.38 4.01
N ASP A 50 23.21 16.66 2.75
CA ASP A 50 23.30 17.99 2.14
C ASP A 50 22.08 18.88 2.43
N GLY A 51 21.13 18.42 3.25
CA GLY A 51 19.88 19.11 3.59
C GLY A 51 18.82 19.06 2.48
N LYS A 52 19.08 18.39 1.36
CA LYS A 52 18.12 18.27 0.25
C LYS A 52 17.29 17.01 0.38
N LYS A 53 16.01 17.13 0.04
CA LYS A 53 15.09 16.00 -0.06
C LYS A 53 15.19 15.39 -1.45
N ARG A 54 15.32 14.08 -1.54
CA ARG A 54 15.31 13.36 -2.83
C ARG A 54 14.43 12.12 -2.70
N ILE A 55 13.78 11.78 -3.80
CA ILE A 55 13.05 10.52 -3.94
C ILE A 55 14.00 9.56 -4.64
N VAL A 56 14.36 8.46 -3.98
CA VAL A 56 15.19 7.40 -4.56
C VAL A 56 14.42 6.10 -4.53
N TYR A 57 14.33 5.45 -5.68
CA TYR A 57 13.63 4.19 -5.86
C TYR A 57 14.34 3.30 -6.88
N GLU A 58 14.13 1.99 -6.77
CA GLU A 58 14.69 1.02 -7.70
C GLU A 58 13.83 0.94 -8.98
N VAL A 59 14.45 0.59 -10.10
CA VAL A 59 13.76 0.25 -11.35
C VAL A 59 14.17 -1.15 -11.79
N ILE A 60 13.20 -1.97 -12.21
CA ILE A 60 13.43 -3.37 -12.55
C ILE A 60 13.13 -3.64 -14.03
N GLY A 61 13.98 -4.46 -14.64
CA GLY A 61 13.79 -5.02 -15.98
C GLY A 61 14.06 -4.03 -17.11
N LYS A 62 13.95 -4.51 -18.36
CA LYS A 62 14.24 -3.72 -19.58
C LYS A 62 13.29 -2.53 -19.77
N ASN A 63 12.11 -2.57 -19.16
CA ASN A 63 11.10 -1.52 -19.27
C ASN A 63 11.17 -0.50 -18.14
N ASN A 64 12.21 -0.54 -17.29
CA ASN A 64 12.41 0.38 -16.16
C ASN A 64 11.17 0.51 -15.26
N ILE A 65 10.60 -0.63 -14.84
CA ILE A 65 9.41 -0.64 -13.99
C ILE A 65 9.78 -0.08 -12.63
N ALA A 66 9.15 1.03 -12.24
CA ALA A 66 9.42 1.71 -10.97
C ALA A 66 8.95 0.88 -9.77
N VAL A 67 9.84 0.70 -8.80
CA VAL A 67 9.57 0.02 -7.55
C VAL A 67 9.17 1.06 -6.50
N PRO A 68 7.94 1.00 -5.96
CA PRO A 68 7.47 2.00 -5.01
C PRO A 68 8.20 1.90 -3.67
N THR A 69 8.54 3.04 -3.06
CA THR A 69 9.21 3.08 -1.74
C THR A 69 8.27 2.65 -0.61
N GLU A 70 6.99 2.98 -0.72
CA GLU A 70 5.98 2.66 0.27
C GLU A 70 4.66 2.28 -0.42
N LEU A 71 3.90 1.41 0.24
CA LEU A 71 2.53 1.08 -0.14
C LEU A 71 1.57 1.74 0.81
N SER A 72 0.40 2.09 0.29
CA SER A 72 -0.69 2.66 1.07
C SER A 72 -2.00 1.96 0.76
N LYS A 73 -2.82 1.82 1.80
CA LYS A 73 -4.25 1.56 1.65
C LYS A 73 -5.04 2.57 2.47
N VAL A 74 -6.13 3.03 1.90
CA VAL A 74 -7.18 3.76 2.61
C VAL A 74 -8.43 2.88 2.56
N ILE A 75 -9.03 2.65 3.72
CA ILE A 75 -10.17 1.76 3.91
C ILE A 75 -11.30 2.62 4.46
N PHE A 76 -12.44 2.62 3.78
CA PHE A 76 -13.68 3.20 4.26
C PHE A 76 -14.65 2.07 4.57
N VAL A 77 -15.21 2.09 5.78
CA VAL A 77 -16.20 1.14 6.23
C VAL A 77 -17.50 1.87 6.50
N HIS A 78 -18.53 1.49 5.76
CA HIS A 78 -19.87 2.07 5.85
C HIS A 78 -20.70 1.25 6.84
N GLY A 79 -21.06 1.88 7.96
CA GLY A 79 -21.93 1.32 8.98
C GLY A 79 -23.40 1.32 8.56
N HIS A 80 -24.21 0.52 9.24
CA HIS A 80 -25.65 0.43 9.00
C HIS A 80 -26.43 1.71 9.35
N ASP A 81 -25.87 2.52 10.23
CA ASP A 81 -26.38 3.82 10.68
C ASP A 81 -26.00 4.98 9.75
N GLY A 82 -25.27 4.71 8.67
CA GLY A 82 -24.75 5.72 7.75
C GLY A 82 -23.44 6.37 8.20
N ASN A 83 -22.85 5.92 9.32
CA ASN A 83 -21.54 6.38 9.76
C ASN A 83 -20.43 5.75 8.90
N ILE A 84 -19.39 6.53 8.62
CA ILE A 84 -18.23 6.07 7.84
C ILE A 84 -17.00 6.06 8.75
N THR A 85 -16.43 4.87 8.95
CA THR A 85 -15.15 4.71 9.64
C THR A 85 -14.03 4.64 8.62
N THR A 86 -13.01 5.49 8.79
CA THR A 86 -11.87 5.56 7.87
C THR A 86 -10.59 5.10 8.54
N TRP A 87 -9.84 4.23 7.86
CA TRP A 87 -8.49 3.84 8.25
C TRP A 87 -7.50 4.09 7.12
N ALA A 88 -6.31 4.56 7.46
CA ALA A 88 -5.21 4.72 6.53
C ALA A 88 -4.00 3.97 7.06
N CYS A 89 -3.37 3.17 6.20
CA CYS A 89 -2.12 2.51 6.52
C CYS A 89 -1.07 2.84 5.46
N ARG A 90 0.17 3.00 5.91
CA ARG A 90 1.35 3.11 5.07
C ARG A 90 2.35 2.06 5.52
N MET A 91 2.92 1.33 4.57
CA MET A 91 3.93 0.31 4.83
C MET A 91 5.15 0.55 3.96
N ARG A 92 6.34 0.50 4.56
CA ARG A 92 7.58 0.66 3.82
C ARG A 92 7.91 -0.59 3.02
N ASN A 93 8.23 -0.39 1.76
CA ASN A 93 8.67 -1.45 0.85
C ASN A 93 10.20 -1.53 0.91
N SER A 94 10.71 -2.16 1.96
CA SER A 94 12.15 -2.27 2.19
C SER A 94 12.77 -3.35 1.28
N TYR A 95 13.38 -2.93 0.17
CA TYR A 95 14.18 -3.79 -0.72
C TYR A 95 15.64 -3.99 -0.26
N ARG A 96 16.02 -3.41 0.88
CA ARG A 96 17.31 -3.65 1.54
C ARG A 96 17.26 -4.86 2.45
#